data_AF-A0AAN8XSE7-F1
#
_entry.id   AF-A0AAN8XSE7-F1
#
_cell.length_a   1.000
_cell.length_b   1.000
_cell.length_c   1.000
_cell.angle_alpha   90.00
_cell.angle_beta   90.00
_cell.angle_gamma   90.00
#
_symmetry.space_group_name_H-M   'P 1'
#
loop_
_entity.id
_entity.type
_entity.pdbx_description
1 polymer ?
#
loop_
_entity_poly.entity_id
_entity_poly.type
_entity_poly.pdbx_seq_one_letter_code
_entity_poly.pdbx_strand_id
1 'polypeptide(L)' 'DELVYVNYGQYEDFKQVEEMGINITDRLVIAKFGKVFRGDKVQNAERFNASGIILYT' A
#
# COMPACT_ATOMS: atom_id res chain seq x y z
N ASP A 1 5.14 -8.85 12.62
CA ASP A 1 4.18 -7.84 12.14
C ASP A 1 4.94 -6.63 11.63
N GLU A 2 5.28 -6.61 10.35
CA GLU A 2 6.08 -5.54 9.73
C GLU A 2 5.16 -4.59 8.96
N LEU A 3 5.38 -3.29 9.14
CA LEU A 3 4.70 -2.24 8.39
C LEU A 3 5.40 -2.03 7.04
N VAL A 4 4.65 -2.09 5.93
CA VAL A 4 5.20 -1.95 4.58
C VAL A 4 4.89 -0.56 4.02
N TYR A 5 5.93 0.16 3.60
CA TYR A 5 5.76 1.48 2.98
C TYR A 5 5.47 1.34 1.48
N VAL A 6 4.36 1.92 1.02
CA VAL A 6 3.86 1.84 -0.37
C VAL A 6 3.75 3.23 -1.02
N ASN A 7 4.68 4.13 -0.71
CA ASN A 7 4.80 5.46 -1.32
C ASN A 7 3.48 6.26 -1.35
N TYR A 8 2.86 6.48 -2.52
CA TYR A 8 1.58 7.21 -2.62
C TYR A 8 0.38 6.25 -2.76
N GLY A 9 0.54 4.94 -2.60
CA GLY A 9 -0.55 3.96 -2.70
C GLY A 9 -1.18 3.86 -4.10
N GLN A 10 -0.42 4.22 -5.15
CA GLN A 10 -0.79 3.91 -6.54
C GLN A 10 -0.61 2.42 -6.78
N TYR A 11 -1.31 1.85 -7.76
CA TYR A 11 -1.20 0.43 -8.08
C TYR A 11 0.25 0.01 -8.38
N GLU A 12 0.99 0.88 -9.07
CA GLU A 12 2.40 0.71 -9.40
C GLU A 12 3.30 0.73 -8.17
N ASP A 13 2.95 1.50 -7.13
CA ASP A 13 3.70 1.53 -5.87
C ASP A 13 3.64 0.15 -5.18
N PHE A 14 2.46 -0.49 -5.17
CA PHE A 14 2.29 -1.84 -4.60
C PHE A 14 3.01 -2.90 -5.44
N LYS A 15 2.89 -2.85 -6.77
CA LYS A 15 3.64 -3.74 -7.66
C LYS A 15 5.15 -3.67 -7.43
N GLN A 16 5.68 -2.45 -7.31
CA GLN A 16 7.11 -2.25 -7.10
C GLN A 16 7.58 -2.91 -5.80
N VAL A 17 6.77 -2.85 -4.74
CA VAL A 17 7.07 -3.51 -3.46
C VAL A 17 7.11 -5.03 -3.60
N GLU A 18 6.16 -5.64 -4.34
CA GLU A 18 6.22 -7.09 -4.63
C GLU A 18 7.43 -7.46 -5.51
N GLU A 19 7.78 -6.63 -6.50
CA GLU A 19 8.96 -6.81 -7.35
C GLU A 19 10.28 -6.73 -6.56
N MET A 20 10.29 -6.02 -5.42
CA MET A 20 11.39 -6.03 -4.45
C MET A 20 11.43 -7.30 -3.59
N GLY A 21 10.49 -8.23 -3.78
CA GLY A 21 10.39 -9.47 -3.01
C GLY A 21 9.70 -9.32 -1.66
N ILE A 22 9.00 -8.21 -1.42
CA ILE A 22 8.29 -7.95 -0.16
C ILE A 22 6.86 -8.47 -0.29
N ASN A 23 6.47 -9.44 0.55
CA ASN A 23 5.10 -9.93 0.60
C ASN A 23 4.21 -8.95 1.37
N ILE A 24 3.11 -8.51 0.77
CA ILE A 24 2.14 -7.57 1.36
C ILE A 24 0.98 -8.28 2.06
N THR A 25 0.73 -9.55 1.72
CA THR A 25 -0.38 -10.35 2.23
C THR A 25 -0.40 -10.38 3.75
N ASP A 26 -1.55 -10.07 4.34
CA ASP A 26 -1.81 -10.02 5.77
C ASP A 26 -0.92 -9.03 6.56
N ARG A 27 -0.43 -7.97 5.90
CA ARG A 27 0.37 -6.91 6.53
C ARG A 27 -0.34 -5.57 6.55
N LEU A 28 0.04 -4.72 7.50
CA LEU A 28 -0.30 -3.30 7.47
C LEU A 28 0.61 -2.58 6.47
N VAL A 29 0.02 -1.66 5.69
CA VAL A 29 0.77 -0.78 4.79
C VAL A 29 0.64 0.69 5.20
N ILE A 30 1.62 1.52 4.82
CA ILE A 30 1.59 2.97 5.06
C ILE A 30 1.87 3.75 3.77
N ALA A 31 1.04 4.75 3.49
CA ALA A 31 1.11 5.57 2.29
C ALA A 31 0.95 7.07 2.59
N LYS A 32 1.57 7.91 1.76
CA LYS A 32 1.42 9.37 1.77
C LYS A 32 0.10 9.79 1.14
N PHE A 33 -0.47 10.89 1.63
CA PHE A 33 -1.52 11.61 0.91
C PHE A 33 -1.03 12.20 -0.42
N GLY A 34 -1.97 12.45 -1.34
CA GLY A 34 -1.70 13.02 -2.67
C GLY A 34 -1.59 11.97 -3.79
N LYS A 35 -1.34 12.47 -5.01
CA LYS A 35 -1.24 11.74 -6.31
C LYS A 35 -2.50 11.02 -6.79
N VAL A 36 -3.16 10.25 -5.94
CA VAL A 36 -4.42 9.52 -6.24
C VAL A 36 -5.45 9.71 -5.13
N PHE A 37 -6.71 9.42 -5.43
CA PHE A 37 -7.79 9.55 -4.45
C PHE A 37 -7.60 8.55 -3.31
N ARG A 38 -7.96 8.94 -2.09
CA ARG A 38 -7.77 8.09 -0.89
C ARG A 38 -8.51 6.76 -0.98
N GLY A 39 -9.66 6.72 -1.65
CA GLY A 39 -10.41 5.48 -1.89
C GLY A 39 -9.64 4.50 -2.77
N ASP A 40 -8.94 4.98 -3.79
CA ASP A 40 -8.12 4.16 -4.68
C ASP A 40 -6.97 3.50 -3.90
N LYS A 41 -6.36 4.22 -2.94
CA LYS A 41 -5.30 3.68 -2.08
C LYS A 41 -5.80 2.51 -1.24
N VAL A 42 -7.01 2.61 -0.68
CA VAL A 42 -7.64 1.53 0.10
C VAL A 42 -7.96 0.34 -0.81
N GLN A 43 -8.56 0.60 -1.98
CA GLN A 43 -8.87 -0.44 -2.95
C GLN A 43 -7.60 -1.16 -3.44
N ASN A 44 -6.50 -0.43 -3.67
CA ASN A 44 -5.23 -1.03 -4.02
C ASN A 44 -4.67 -1.87 -2.85
N ALA A 45 -4.68 -1.36 -1.63
CA ALA A 45 -4.24 -2.15 -0.47
C ALA A 45 -5.00 -3.47 -0.35
N GLU A 46 -6.32 -3.46 -0.54
CA GLU A 46 -7.16 -4.66 -0.56
C GLU A 46 -6.78 -5.61 -1.70
N ARG A 47 -6.55 -5.11 -2.92
CA ARG A 47 -6.13 -5.93 -4.08
C ARG A 47 -4.82 -6.68 -3.87
N PHE A 48 -3.93 -6.16 -3.03
CA PHE A 48 -2.66 -6.78 -2.66
C PHE A 48 -2.73 -7.52 -1.31
N ASN A 49 -3.96 -7.82 -0.84
CA ASN A 49 -4.23 -8.57 0.39
C ASN A 49 -3.63 -7.95 1.66
N ALA A 50 -3.46 -6.63 1.71
CA ALA A 50 -3.05 -5.96 2.95
C ALA A 50 -4.17 -6.05 4.01
N SER A 51 -3.81 -6.23 5.28
CA SER A 51 -4.77 -6.22 6.40
C SER A 51 -5.30 -4.82 6.72
N GLY A 52 -4.63 -3.77 6.26
CA GLY A 52 -5.05 -2.39 6.48
C GLY A 52 -4.04 -1.37 5.96
N ILE A 53 -4.45 -0.11 5.90
CA ILE A 53 -3.65 1.00 5.40
C ILE A 53 -3.65 2.20 6.35
N ILE A 54 -2.47 2.74 6.62
CA ILE A 54 -2.24 3.99 7.33
C ILE A 54 -1.98 5.09 6.29
N LEU A 55 -2.72 6.20 6.38
CA LEU A 55 -2.51 7.37 5.53
C LEU A 55 -1.94 8.54 6.35
N TYR A 56 -0.83 9.12 5.91
CA TYR A 56 -0.18 10.25 6.59
C TYR A 56 0.13 11.42 5.63
N THR A 57 0.32 12.60 6.22
CA THR A 57 0.76 13.83 5.52
C THR A 57 2.21 14.11 5.86
#